data_AF-A0A5N9H8A7-F1
#
_entry.id   AF-A0A5N9H8A7-F1
#
_cell.length_a   1.000
_cell.length_b   1.000
_cell.length_c   1.000
_cell.angle_alpha   90.00
_cell.angle_beta   90.00
_cell.angle_gamma   90.00
#
_symmetry.space_group_name_H-M   'P 1'
#
loop_
_entity.id
_entity.type
_entity.pdbx_description
1 polymer ?
#
loop_
_entity_poly.entity_id
_entity_poly.type
_entity_poly.pdbx_seq_one_letter_code
_entity_poly.pdbx_strand_id
1 'polypeptide(L)'
;MLLDICSSPIKPTTISPFSNDNSISAISKHMNINSDSIESVILSNDKRGVSEISHHIAPEFCASAANFALTHRGHVLIATGFYIASAKAAETDGPPGAIALGNALKKLGFSVAYVSDLHLSSLLGKHIGGDSKIINFPITDRSNSDSFAETVISQETPDLLISIERCGPTEKDTYLNMRGVDISKNTARIDRLFHFGIPSIGIGDGGNEIGMGSLAHVIPEVNTLPSEPCITHTDELILASVSNWGAYGLIAALSNEVKQQLLPSILTDRQLIESLVHSGLVDGTTGQGTYKVDGFTLEDNSQILIALAKLTRNVQA
;
A
#
# COMPACT_ATOMS: atom_id res chain seq x y z
N MET A 1 20.28 -23.59 -76.78
CA MET A 1 20.43 -24.93 -76.16
C MET A 1 19.47 -24.94 -74.99
N LEU A 2 18.38 -25.70 -75.13
CA LEU A 2 17.35 -25.91 -74.09
C LEU A 2 17.93 -26.64 -72.87
N LEU A 3 17.22 -26.52 -71.75
CA LEU A 3 17.05 -27.43 -70.60
C LEU A 3 17.17 -26.63 -69.29
N ASP A 4 16.33 -26.78 -68.27
CA ASP A 4 14.95 -27.22 -68.14
C ASP A 4 14.53 -26.78 -66.73
N ILE A 5 13.27 -26.38 -66.58
CA ILE A 5 12.70 -25.87 -65.32
C ILE A 5 12.33 -27.07 -64.44
N CYS A 6 12.73 -27.06 -63.17
CA CYS A 6 12.10 -27.90 -62.14
C CYS A 6 11.96 -27.14 -60.82
N SER A 7 10.82 -26.45 -60.71
CA SER A 7 10.31 -25.84 -59.49
C SER A 7 9.79 -26.93 -58.54
N SER A 8 10.32 -26.99 -57.32
CA SER A 8 9.75 -27.82 -56.25
C SER A 8 8.80 -26.98 -55.39
N PRO A 9 7.54 -27.37 -55.20
CA PRO A 9 6.59 -26.60 -54.40
C PRO A 9 6.84 -26.79 -52.89
N ILE A 10 6.91 -25.67 -52.18
CA ILE A 10 6.88 -25.61 -50.71
C ILE A 10 5.51 -26.13 -50.27
N LYS A 11 5.48 -27.23 -49.53
CA LYS A 11 4.25 -27.79 -48.94
C LYS A 11 3.71 -26.84 -47.85
N PRO A 12 2.40 -26.59 -47.79
CA PRO A 12 1.78 -25.87 -46.69
C PRO A 12 1.82 -26.73 -45.44
N THR A 13 2.35 -26.18 -44.34
CA THR A 13 2.30 -26.80 -43.02
C THR A 13 0.84 -26.85 -42.57
N THR A 14 0.30 -28.06 -42.48
CA THR A 14 -1.03 -28.37 -42.00
C THR A 14 -1.13 -28.04 -40.51
N ILE A 15 -2.07 -27.17 -40.15
CA ILE A 15 -2.55 -26.96 -38.79
C ILE A 15 -3.26 -28.25 -38.37
N SER A 16 -2.75 -28.96 -37.37
CA SER A 16 -3.46 -30.08 -36.73
C SER A 16 -4.38 -29.57 -35.63
N PRO A 17 -5.56 -30.19 -35.43
CA PRO A 17 -6.58 -29.71 -34.51
C PRO A 17 -6.23 -30.02 -33.05
N PHE A 18 -6.62 -29.12 -32.16
CA PHE A 18 -6.88 -29.32 -30.73
C PHE A 18 -6.50 -30.70 -30.16
N SER A 19 -5.33 -30.77 -29.53
CA SER A 19 -5.07 -31.76 -28.49
C SER A 19 -5.80 -31.33 -27.22
N ASN A 20 -6.78 -32.12 -26.81
CA ASN A 20 -7.37 -32.09 -25.48
C ASN A 20 -6.27 -32.30 -24.43
N ASP A 21 -5.79 -31.21 -23.83
CA ASP A 21 -5.17 -31.29 -22.51
C ASP A 21 -6.25 -31.04 -21.46
N ASN A 22 -6.88 -32.15 -21.07
CA ASN A 22 -7.54 -32.28 -19.77
C ASN A 22 -6.44 -32.24 -18.69
N SER A 23 -5.93 -31.05 -18.38
CA SER A 23 -5.39 -30.76 -17.06
C SER A 23 -6.43 -29.94 -16.30
N ILE A 24 -7.12 -30.68 -15.45
CA ILE A 24 -8.19 -30.26 -14.56
C ILE A 24 -7.76 -29.05 -13.74
N SER A 25 -8.50 -27.95 -13.94
CA SER A 25 -8.79 -26.85 -13.00
C SER A 25 -7.75 -26.61 -11.89
N ALA A 26 -6.85 -25.65 -12.11
CA ALA A 26 -6.48 -24.78 -11.00
C ALA A 26 -7.77 -24.03 -10.61
N ILE A 27 -8.49 -24.55 -9.62
CA ILE A 27 -9.54 -23.81 -8.93
C ILE A 27 -8.86 -22.52 -8.49
N SER A 28 -9.15 -21.38 -9.14
CA SER A 28 -8.82 -20.11 -8.53
C SER A 28 -9.57 -20.13 -7.21
N LYS A 29 -8.85 -20.23 -6.08
CA LYS A 29 -9.46 -20.00 -4.77
C LYS A 29 -10.04 -18.60 -4.86
N HIS A 30 -11.35 -18.50 -5.06
CA HIS A 30 -12.03 -17.22 -4.97
C HIS A 30 -11.70 -16.65 -3.59
N MET A 31 -11.25 -15.39 -3.55
CA MET A 31 -11.03 -14.71 -2.29
C MET A 31 -12.29 -14.80 -1.43
N ASN A 32 -12.12 -15.19 -0.18
CA ASN A 32 -13.22 -15.19 0.77
C ASN A 32 -13.33 -13.79 1.37
N ILE A 33 -14.19 -12.94 0.79
CA ILE A 33 -14.40 -11.58 1.27
C ILE A 33 -15.62 -11.56 2.17
N ASN A 34 -15.42 -11.28 3.46
CA ASN A 34 -16.52 -10.87 4.33
C ASN A 34 -16.88 -9.41 3.97
N SER A 35 -18.14 -9.16 3.62
CA SER A 35 -18.62 -7.82 3.21
C SER A 35 -19.60 -7.21 4.23
N ASP A 36 -19.51 -7.59 5.50
CA ASP A 36 -20.38 -7.09 6.57
C ASP A 36 -19.98 -5.67 7.02
N SER A 37 -18.69 -5.35 7.03
CA SER A 37 -18.16 -4.02 7.37
C SER A 37 -16.94 -3.65 6.51
N ILE A 38 -16.47 -2.40 6.61
CA ILE A 38 -15.26 -1.96 5.90
C ILE A 38 -14.05 -2.75 6.40
N GLU A 39 -13.93 -2.90 7.72
CA GLU A 39 -12.85 -3.61 8.40
C GLU A 39 -12.81 -5.09 8.00
N SER A 40 -13.98 -5.76 7.92
CA SER A 40 -14.02 -7.16 7.52
C SER A 40 -13.58 -7.37 6.07
N VAL A 41 -13.83 -6.40 5.19
CA VAL A 41 -13.35 -6.42 3.81
C VAL A 41 -11.82 -6.27 3.75
N ILE A 42 -11.25 -5.26 4.41
CA ILE A 42 -9.81 -4.97 4.31
C ILE A 42 -8.93 -5.97 5.07
N LEU A 43 -9.49 -6.67 6.07
CA LEU A 43 -8.86 -7.78 6.78
C LEU A 43 -9.13 -9.15 6.13
N SER A 44 -9.85 -9.20 5.01
CA SER A 44 -10.12 -10.46 4.32
C SER A 44 -8.84 -11.09 3.77
N ASN A 45 -8.79 -12.43 3.75
CA ASN A 45 -7.67 -13.21 3.20
C ASN A 45 -6.30 -12.87 3.81
N ASP A 46 -6.25 -12.46 5.07
CA ASP A 46 -5.02 -12.22 5.80
C ASP A 46 -4.06 -13.43 5.71
N LYS A 47 -2.82 -13.16 5.31
CA LYS A 47 -1.74 -14.16 5.19
C LYS A 47 -0.65 -13.97 6.24
N ARG A 48 -0.66 -12.86 6.99
CA ARG A 48 0.38 -12.46 7.95
C ARG A 48 -0.06 -12.66 9.40
N GLY A 49 -1.36 -12.67 9.69
CA GLY A 49 -1.91 -12.83 11.04
C GLY A 49 -2.26 -11.50 11.72
N VAL A 50 -2.23 -10.38 10.99
CA VAL A 50 -2.59 -9.05 11.52
C VAL A 50 -4.07 -8.96 11.92
N SER A 51 -4.94 -9.74 11.27
CA SER A 51 -6.35 -9.84 11.65
C SER A 51 -6.54 -10.44 13.04
N GLU A 52 -5.60 -11.26 13.53
CA GLU A 52 -5.65 -11.85 14.87
C GLU A 52 -5.53 -10.78 15.97
N ILE A 53 -4.81 -9.68 15.72
CA ILE A 53 -4.63 -8.58 16.68
C ILE A 53 -5.66 -7.45 16.51
N SER A 54 -6.57 -7.55 15.53
CA SER A 54 -7.55 -6.48 15.24
C SER A 54 -8.52 -6.20 16.39
N HIS A 55 -8.74 -7.16 17.29
CA HIS A 55 -9.59 -7.00 18.46
C HIS A 55 -8.95 -6.15 19.58
N HIS A 56 -7.66 -5.79 19.46
CA HIS A 56 -6.98 -4.88 20.38
C HIS A 56 -7.16 -3.41 20.02
N ILE A 57 -7.67 -3.10 18.83
CA ILE A 57 -8.03 -1.74 18.42
C ILE A 57 -9.55 -1.55 18.49
N ALA A 58 -9.98 -0.29 18.55
CA ALA A 58 -11.40 0.02 18.59
C ALA A 58 -12.12 -0.57 17.36
N PRO A 59 -13.35 -1.09 17.51
CA PRO A 59 -14.16 -1.45 16.37
C PRO A 59 -14.41 -0.20 15.51
N GLU A 60 -14.69 -0.40 14.22
CA GLU A 60 -14.94 0.70 13.27
C GLU A 60 -13.75 1.68 13.13
N PHE A 61 -12.52 1.17 13.25
CA PHE A 61 -11.30 1.98 13.18
C PHE A 61 -11.14 2.74 11.85
N CYS A 62 -11.76 2.29 10.75
CA CYS A 62 -11.78 3.10 9.52
C CYS A 62 -12.67 4.34 9.67
N ALA A 63 -13.83 4.21 10.33
CA ALA A 63 -14.72 5.34 10.60
C ALA A 63 -14.12 6.32 11.62
N SER A 64 -13.45 5.82 12.65
CA SER A 64 -12.68 6.64 13.60
C SER A 64 -11.61 7.46 12.87
N ALA A 65 -10.75 6.79 12.09
CA ALA A 65 -9.70 7.44 11.32
C ALA A 65 -10.24 8.45 10.27
N ALA A 66 -11.37 8.15 9.64
CA ALA A 66 -12.02 9.07 8.71
C ALA A 66 -12.50 10.35 9.42
N ASN A 67 -13.18 10.22 10.56
CA ASN A 67 -13.62 11.35 11.37
C ASN A 67 -12.42 12.15 11.89
N PHE A 68 -11.37 11.47 12.36
CA PHE A 68 -10.12 12.09 12.80
C PHE A 68 -9.44 12.90 11.69
N ALA A 69 -9.39 12.38 10.47
CA ALA A 69 -8.86 13.12 9.32
C ALA A 69 -9.71 14.36 8.99
N LEU A 70 -11.05 14.26 9.10
CA LEU A 70 -11.97 15.36 8.83
C LEU A 70 -11.96 16.46 9.90
N THR A 71 -11.53 16.17 11.13
CA THR A 71 -11.34 17.20 12.18
C THR A 71 -9.98 17.89 12.08
N HIS A 72 -8.99 17.26 11.43
CA HIS A 72 -7.64 17.81 11.19
C HIS A 72 -7.43 18.19 9.70
N ARG A 73 -8.40 18.93 9.16
CA ARG A 73 -8.36 19.39 7.75
C ARG A 73 -7.30 20.45 7.53
N GLY A 74 -6.58 20.33 6.42
CA GLY A 74 -5.61 21.33 5.97
C GLY A 74 -4.55 20.71 5.08
N HIS A 75 -3.29 20.74 5.53
CA HIS A 75 -2.15 20.15 4.84
C HIS A 75 -1.80 18.75 5.37
N VAL A 76 -1.75 17.76 4.48
CA VAL A 76 -1.49 16.35 4.82
C VAL A 76 -0.17 15.91 4.21
N LEU A 77 0.69 15.28 5.02
CA LEU A 77 1.84 14.52 4.52
C LEU A 77 1.53 13.03 4.52
N ILE A 78 1.57 12.41 3.35
CA ILE A 78 1.39 10.96 3.19
C ILE A 78 2.77 10.31 3.02
N ALA A 79 3.22 9.59 4.03
CA ALA A 79 4.43 8.78 4.03
C ALA A 79 4.15 7.37 3.49
N THR A 80 4.94 6.89 2.53
CA THR A 80 4.77 5.53 2.00
C THR A 80 6.04 4.94 1.40
N GLY A 81 6.05 3.62 1.26
CA GLY A 81 7.04 2.83 0.52
C GLY A 81 7.87 1.96 1.43
N PHE A 82 8.06 0.70 1.02
CA PHE A 82 8.85 -0.29 1.73
C PHE A 82 9.94 -0.86 0.83
N TYR A 83 11.15 -1.05 1.36
CA TYR A 83 12.30 -1.55 0.58
C TYR A 83 12.39 -3.08 0.60
N ILE A 84 12.42 -3.70 -0.58
CA ILE A 84 12.59 -5.15 -0.76
C ILE A 84 14.05 -5.48 -1.06
N ALA A 85 14.75 -5.99 -0.05
CA ALA A 85 16.18 -6.28 -0.11
C ALA A 85 16.59 -7.25 -1.24
N SER A 86 15.75 -8.25 -1.55
CA SER A 86 16.03 -9.22 -2.62
C SER A 86 15.98 -8.60 -4.02
N ALA A 87 15.18 -7.55 -4.19
CA ALA A 87 14.97 -6.85 -5.46
C ALA A 87 15.75 -5.52 -5.56
N LYS A 88 16.19 -4.98 -4.42
CA LYS A 88 16.75 -3.63 -4.28
C LYS A 88 15.83 -2.54 -4.81
N ALA A 89 14.53 -2.71 -4.62
CA ALA A 89 13.48 -1.84 -5.13
C ALA A 89 12.40 -1.61 -4.07
N ALA A 90 11.56 -0.59 -4.27
CA ALA A 90 10.35 -0.41 -3.47
C ALA A 90 9.27 -1.41 -3.90
N GLU A 91 8.44 -1.85 -2.96
CA GLU A 91 7.33 -2.75 -3.25
C GLU A 91 6.07 -2.04 -3.76
N THR A 92 5.12 -2.83 -4.27
CA THR A 92 3.81 -2.38 -4.77
C THR A 92 2.76 -2.15 -3.69
N ASP A 93 2.97 -2.61 -2.45
CA ASP A 93 2.09 -2.26 -1.34
C ASP A 93 2.47 -0.91 -0.72
N GLY A 94 1.47 -0.07 -0.44
CA GLY A 94 1.60 1.33 -0.03
C GLY A 94 1.33 2.36 -1.13
N PRO A 95 2.12 2.42 -2.23
CA PRO A 95 2.03 3.51 -3.20
C PRO A 95 0.67 3.68 -3.90
N PRO A 96 -0.01 2.60 -4.37
CA PRO A 96 -1.37 2.72 -4.91
C PRO A 96 -2.36 3.32 -3.91
N GLY A 97 -2.33 2.85 -2.67
CA GLY A 97 -3.17 3.34 -1.57
C GLY A 97 -2.91 4.80 -1.23
N ALA A 98 -1.63 5.18 -1.16
CA ALA A 98 -1.22 6.57 -0.93
C ALA A 98 -1.72 7.51 -2.03
N ILE A 99 -1.55 7.15 -3.31
CA ILE A 99 -2.04 7.96 -4.43
C ILE A 99 -3.57 8.06 -4.40
N ALA A 100 -4.26 6.95 -4.19
CA ALA A 100 -5.72 6.93 -4.12
C ALA A 100 -6.25 7.81 -2.97
N LEU A 101 -5.65 7.69 -1.79
CA LEU A 101 -6.03 8.49 -0.62
C LEU A 101 -5.72 9.97 -0.83
N GLY A 102 -4.54 10.30 -1.34
CA GLY A 102 -4.20 11.69 -1.65
C GLY A 102 -5.16 12.31 -2.66
N ASN A 103 -5.57 11.57 -3.69
CA ASN A 103 -6.58 12.02 -4.65
C ASN A 103 -7.96 12.22 -3.98
N ALA A 104 -8.36 11.34 -3.06
CA ALA A 104 -9.59 11.49 -2.29
C ALA A 104 -9.56 12.73 -1.38
N LEU A 105 -8.47 12.93 -0.63
CA LEU A 105 -8.29 14.08 0.26
C LEU A 105 -8.28 15.41 -0.52
N LYS A 106 -7.63 15.47 -1.69
CA LYS A 106 -7.70 16.65 -2.56
C LYS A 106 -9.11 16.97 -3.04
N LYS A 107 -9.93 15.96 -3.37
CA LYS A 107 -11.36 16.17 -3.72
C LYS A 107 -12.14 16.77 -2.55
N LEU A 108 -11.71 16.50 -1.31
CA LEU A 108 -12.24 17.11 -0.10
C LEU A 108 -11.56 18.44 0.24
N GLY A 109 -10.72 19.01 -0.63
CA GLY A 109 -10.10 20.32 -0.42
C GLY A 109 -8.92 20.34 0.55
N PHE A 110 -8.35 19.19 0.90
CA PHE A 110 -7.06 19.15 1.57
C PHE A 110 -5.94 19.47 0.58
N SER A 111 -4.84 20.03 1.07
CA SER A 111 -3.58 20.03 0.33
C SER A 111 -2.75 18.81 0.72
N VAL A 112 -2.11 18.17 -0.24
CA VAL A 112 -1.42 16.89 -0.03
C VAL A 112 0.00 16.97 -0.57
N ALA A 113 0.96 16.60 0.26
CA ALA A 113 2.32 16.26 -0.16
C ALA A 113 2.65 14.82 0.24
N TYR A 114 3.56 14.20 -0.51
CA TYR A 114 4.00 12.83 -0.27
C TYR A 114 5.41 12.82 0.30
N VAL A 115 5.70 11.90 1.20
CA VAL A 115 7.04 11.69 1.77
C VAL A 115 7.47 10.27 1.46
N SER A 116 8.63 10.13 0.83
CA SER A 116 9.24 8.83 0.61
C SER A 116 10.76 8.98 0.52
N ASP A 117 11.47 7.92 0.18
CA ASP A 117 12.93 7.93 0.04
C ASP A 117 13.39 7.70 -1.40
N LEU A 118 14.71 7.64 -1.58
CA LEU A 118 15.34 7.55 -2.90
C LEU A 118 14.85 6.37 -3.75
N HIS A 119 14.33 5.30 -3.12
CA HIS A 119 13.87 4.11 -3.83
C HIS A 119 12.50 4.29 -4.48
N LEU A 120 11.68 5.23 -4.00
CA LEU A 120 10.31 5.43 -4.47
C LEU A 120 10.00 6.87 -4.91
N SER A 121 10.61 7.91 -4.33
CA SER A 121 10.20 9.31 -4.57
C SER A 121 10.15 9.69 -6.06
N SER A 122 11.15 9.32 -6.85
CA SER A 122 11.17 9.63 -8.29
C SER A 122 10.10 8.87 -9.08
N LEU A 123 9.80 7.63 -8.68
CA LEU A 123 8.78 6.80 -9.33
C LEU A 123 7.39 7.31 -8.97
N LEU A 124 7.13 7.56 -7.68
CA LEU A 124 5.89 8.11 -7.17
C LEU A 124 5.59 9.49 -7.80
N GLY A 125 6.61 10.34 -7.93
CA GLY A 125 6.54 11.64 -8.59
C GLY A 125 5.99 11.63 -10.02
N LYS A 126 6.08 10.50 -10.74
CA LYS A 126 5.54 10.35 -12.10
C LYS A 126 4.03 10.06 -12.13
N HIS A 127 3.46 9.61 -11.01
CA HIS A 127 2.07 9.15 -10.91
C HIS A 127 1.19 10.04 -10.04
N ILE A 128 1.79 10.89 -9.20
CA ILE A 128 1.05 11.93 -8.47
C ILE A 128 0.70 13.09 -9.40
N GLY A 129 -0.46 13.72 -9.20
CA GLY A 129 -0.88 14.88 -9.98
C GLY A 129 0.15 16.02 -9.89
N GLY A 130 0.32 16.78 -10.98
CA GLY A 130 1.39 17.80 -11.11
C GLY A 130 1.33 18.97 -10.11
N ASP A 131 0.24 19.08 -9.36
CA ASP A 131 0.02 19.98 -8.23
C ASP A 131 0.55 19.42 -6.88
N SER A 132 0.90 18.13 -6.83
CA SER A 132 1.39 17.47 -5.62
C SER A 132 2.88 17.66 -5.44
N LYS A 133 3.30 17.94 -4.21
CA LYS A 133 4.71 17.93 -3.84
C LYS A 133 5.14 16.53 -3.40
N ILE A 134 6.38 16.17 -3.69
CA ILE A 134 7.04 15.00 -3.11
C ILE A 134 8.33 15.40 -2.39
N ILE A 135 8.47 14.95 -1.16
CA ILE A 135 9.60 15.16 -0.28
C ILE A 135 10.42 13.87 -0.32
N ASN A 136 11.64 13.98 -0.84
CA ASN A 136 12.63 12.89 -0.82
C ASN A 136 13.39 12.94 0.50
N PHE A 137 12.97 12.14 1.47
CA PHE A 137 13.59 12.03 2.78
C PHE A 137 14.89 11.24 2.66
N PRO A 138 16.04 11.81 3.09
CA PRO A 138 17.34 11.18 2.89
C PRO A 138 17.50 9.92 3.76
N ILE A 139 18.14 8.90 3.19
CA ILE A 139 18.62 7.75 3.94
C ILE A 139 19.94 8.15 4.60
N THR A 140 19.91 8.38 5.91
CA THR A 140 21.05 8.90 6.68
C THR A 140 20.94 8.46 8.14
N ASP A 141 21.92 8.83 8.97
CA ASP A 141 21.88 8.57 10.40
C ASP A 141 20.73 9.31 11.10
N ARG A 142 20.51 8.95 12.36
CA ARG A 142 19.42 9.50 13.19
C ARG A 142 19.52 11.01 13.39
N SER A 143 20.71 11.54 13.68
CA SER A 143 20.89 12.97 13.95
C SER A 143 20.55 13.83 12.74
N ASN A 144 20.99 13.40 11.55
CA ASN A 144 20.68 14.07 10.29
C ASN A 144 19.20 13.91 9.91
N SER A 145 18.61 12.75 10.21
CA SER A 145 17.18 12.51 10.00
C SER A 145 16.30 13.36 10.93
N ASP A 146 16.71 13.58 12.18
CA ASP A 146 16.06 14.48 13.13
C ASP A 146 16.03 15.92 12.62
N SER A 147 17.19 16.41 12.17
CA SER A 147 17.32 17.77 11.62
C SER A 147 16.50 17.95 10.33
N PHE A 148 16.46 16.92 9.49
CA PHE A 148 15.66 16.94 8.27
C PHE A 148 14.16 16.89 8.57
N ALA A 149 13.73 16.07 9.52
CA ALA A 149 12.34 16.00 9.96
C ALA A 149 11.87 17.34 10.53
N GLU A 150 12.66 17.99 11.38
CA GLU A 150 12.38 19.35 11.88
C GLU A 150 12.23 20.35 10.74
N THR A 151 13.12 20.29 9.75
CA THR A 151 13.04 21.15 8.57
C THR A 151 11.74 20.91 7.80
N VAL A 152 11.37 19.65 7.54
CA VAL A 152 10.12 19.30 6.84
C VAL A 152 8.91 19.80 7.61
N ILE A 153 8.82 19.55 8.93
CA ILE A 153 7.69 20.01 9.76
C ILE A 153 7.59 21.54 9.75
N SER A 154 8.72 22.24 9.86
CA SER A 154 8.75 23.72 9.84
C SER A 154 8.33 24.33 8.50
N GLN A 155 8.62 23.66 7.38
CA GLN A 155 8.35 24.15 6.04
C GLN A 155 6.96 23.78 5.53
N GLU A 156 6.53 22.54 5.78
CA GLU A 156 5.23 22.04 5.33
C GLU A 156 4.10 22.43 6.30
N THR A 157 4.41 22.61 7.59
CA THR A 157 3.42 22.89 8.65
C THR A 157 2.18 22.00 8.56
N PRO A 158 2.34 20.67 8.60
CA PRO A 158 1.22 19.77 8.35
C PRO A 158 0.21 19.74 9.50
N ASP A 159 -1.06 19.62 9.14
CA ASP A 159 -2.18 19.42 10.06
C ASP A 159 -2.40 17.93 10.35
N LEU A 160 -1.97 17.05 9.45
CA LEU A 160 -2.12 15.60 9.57
C LEU A 160 -0.96 14.85 8.89
N LEU A 161 -0.46 13.81 9.55
CA LEU A 161 0.47 12.84 8.99
C LEU A 161 -0.24 11.52 8.74
N ILE A 162 -0.01 10.89 7.59
CA ILE A 162 -0.54 9.55 7.30
C ILE A 162 0.61 8.66 6.85
N SER A 163 0.80 7.52 7.51
CA SER A 163 1.73 6.48 7.07
C SER A 163 0.96 5.34 6.41
N ILE A 164 1.43 4.87 5.24
CA ILE A 164 0.87 3.71 4.54
C ILE A 164 2.02 2.83 4.08
N GLU A 165 2.14 1.65 4.66
CA GLU A 165 3.21 0.69 4.34
C GLU A 165 4.61 1.31 4.42
N ARG A 166 4.89 1.96 5.55
CA ARG A 166 6.21 2.54 5.81
C ARG A 166 6.86 1.91 7.03
N CYS A 167 7.98 1.22 6.80
CA CYS A 167 8.76 0.61 7.87
C CYS A 167 9.16 1.64 8.94
N GLY A 168 8.96 1.27 10.21
CA GLY A 168 9.42 2.03 11.37
C GLY A 168 10.48 1.27 12.18
N PRO A 169 11.14 1.95 13.12
CA PRO A 169 12.20 1.38 13.93
C PRO A 169 11.64 0.42 14.99
N THR A 170 12.43 -0.60 15.32
CA THR A 170 12.27 -1.41 16.55
C THR A 170 12.79 -0.64 17.77
N GLU A 171 12.64 -1.21 18.97
CA GLU A 171 13.26 -0.68 20.20
C GLU A 171 14.78 -0.51 20.09
N LYS A 172 15.44 -1.29 19.23
CA LYS A 172 16.90 -1.25 18.99
C LYS A 172 17.32 -0.25 17.92
N ASP A 173 16.41 0.61 17.46
CA ASP A 173 16.65 1.60 16.41
C ASP A 173 17.06 0.97 15.05
N THR A 174 16.56 -0.24 14.77
CA THR A 174 16.75 -0.96 13.50
C THR A 174 15.43 -1.03 12.72
N TYR A 175 15.51 -1.03 11.40
CA TYR A 175 14.36 -1.20 10.51
C TYR A 175 14.41 -2.61 9.97
N LEU A 176 13.45 -3.44 10.35
CA LEU A 176 13.41 -4.85 9.98
C LEU A 176 12.25 -5.14 9.03
N ASN A 177 12.49 -5.96 8.01
CA ASN A 177 11.39 -6.54 7.23
C ASN A 177 10.70 -7.69 7.99
N MET A 178 9.61 -8.23 7.44
CA MET A 178 8.87 -9.35 8.04
C MET A 178 9.69 -10.62 8.31
N ARG A 179 10.88 -10.77 7.71
CA ARG A 179 11.80 -11.90 7.95
C ARG A 179 12.85 -11.58 9.02
N GLY A 180 12.77 -10.43 9.68
CA GLY A 180 13.77 -9.95 10.65
C GLY A 180 15.07 -9.49 10.01
N VAL A 181 15.10 -9.24 8.69
CA VAL A 181 16.31 -8.75 8.01
C VAL A 181 16.40 -7.24 8.19
N ASP A 182 17.55 -6.78 8.66
CA ASP A 182 17.87 -5.36 8.80
C ASP A 182 18.01 -4.67 7.42
N ILE A 183 17.10 -3.74 7.17
CA ILE A 183 17.05 -2.89 5.97
C ILE A 183 17.40 -1.42 6.26
N SER A 184 17.87 -1.08 7.47
CA SER A 184 18.13 0.30 7.92
C SER A 184 19.00 1.12 6.96
N LYS A 185 19.97 0.47 6.30
CA LYS A 185 20.86 1.13 5.32
C LYS A 185 20.14 1.58 4.03
N ASN A 186 18.92 1.11 3.80
CA ASN A 186 18.09 1.39 2.63
C ASN A 186 16.72 1.92 3.03
N THR A 187 16.55 2.40 4.26
CA THR A 187 15.28 2.90 4.77
C THR A 187 15.52 4.27 5.39
N ALA A 188 14.96 5.31 4.79
CA ALA A 188 14.92 6.62 5.40
C ALA A 188 14.11 6.57 6.70
N ARG A 189 14.57 7.29 7.72
CA ARG A 189 13.96 7.36 9.05
C ARG A 189 12.78 8.32 9.04
N ILE A 190 11.74 7.99 8.27
CA ILE A 190 10.55 8.84 8.07
C ILE A 190 9.70 8.89 9.35
N ASP A 191 9.80 7.87 10.21
CA ASP A 191 9.21 7.84 11.56
C ASP A 191 9.57 9.08 12.40
N ARG A 192 10.70 9.74 12.11
CA ARG A 192 11.11 10.95 12.81
C ARG A 192 10.08 12.09 12.69
N LEU A 193 9.30 12.14 11.61
CA LEU A 193 8.20 13.11 11.44
C LEU A 193 7.08 12.90 12.47
N PHE A 194 6.87 11.68 12.95
CA PHE A 194 5.77 11.31 13.83
C PHE A 194 6.05 11.60 15.32
N HIS A 195 7.23 12.13 15.66
CA HIS A 195 7.60 12.51 17.03
C HIS A 195 7.29 13.98 17.38
N PHE A 196 6.74 14.76 16.45
CA PHE A 196 6.46 16.18 16.64
C PHE A 196 5.07 16.49 17.21
N GLY A 197 4.28 15.46 17.58
CA GLY A 197 2.93 15.63 18.13
C GLY A 197 1.90 16.16 17.12
N ILE A 198 2.18 15.99 15.82
CA ILE A 198 1.22 16.27 14.76
C ILE A 198 0.22 15.12 14.71
N PRO A 199 -1.10 15.41 14.60
CA PRO A 199 -2.13 14.39 14.40
C PRO A 199 -1.73 13.37 13.34
N SER A 200 -1.94 12.08 13.60
CA SER A 200 -1.36 11.02 12.80
C SER A 200 -2.23 9.77 12.63
N ILE A 201 -2.20 9.18 11.44
CA ILE A 201 -2.86 7.91 11.11
C ILE A 201 -1.81 6.93 10.57
N GLY A 202 -1.77 5.72 11.10
CA GLY A 202 -0.95 4.62 10.60
C GLY A 202 -1.79 3.59 9.85
N ILE A 203 -1.29 3.08 8.73
CA ILE A 203 -1.87 1.95 8.00
C ILE A 203 -0.74 0.94 7.75
N GLY A 204 -0.93 -0.29 8.25
CA GLY A 204 0.04 -1.37 8.14
C GLY A 204 -0.62 -2.74 8.11
N ASP A 205 0.15 -3.75 7.71
CA ASP A 205 -0.31 -5.14 7.57
C ASP A 205 0.60 -6.19 8.23
N GLY A 206 1.78 -5.78 8.70
CA GLY A 206 2.85 -6.68 9.13
C GLY A 206 3.33 -6.47 10.56
N GLY A 207 3.12 -5.32 11.18
CA GLY A 207 3.55 -5.01 12.55
C GLY A 207 4.92 -4.30 12.65
N ASN A 208 5.60 -4.10 11.52
CA ASN A 208 6.90 -3.41 11.40
C ASN A 208 6.79 -2.03 10.74
N GLU A 209 5.58 -1.51 10.56
CA GLU A 209 5.25 -0.23 9.95
C GLU A 209 4.92 0.84 11.00
N ILE A 210 5.13 2.10 10.64
CA ILE A 210 4.75 3.26 11.46
C ILE A 210 3.25 3.20 11.78
N GLY A 211 2.92 3.33 13.06
CA GLY A 211 1.58 3.16 13.62
C GLY A 211 1.42 1.87 14.43
N MET A 212 2.14 0.81 14.04
CA MET A 212 2.08 -0.48 14.73
C MET A 212 2.66 -0.43 16.16
N GLY A 213 3.33 0.66 16.55
CA GLY A 213 3.80 0.90 17.92
C GLY A 213 2.70 0.83 18.97
N SER A 214 1.45 1.15 18.62
CA SER A 214 0.29 1.02 19.52
C SER A 214 0.02 -0.43 19.94
N LEU A 215 0.47 -1.39 19.13
CA LEU A 215 0.30 -2.82 19.33
C LEU A 215 1.63 -3.56 19.55
N ALA A 216 2.74 -2.85 19.78
CA ALA A 216 4.07 -3.44 19.92
C ALA A 216 4.16 -4.50 21.04
N HIS A 217 3.28 -4.44 22.05
CA HIS A 217 3.22 -5.41 23.14
C HIS A 217 2.48 -6.71 22.77
N VAL A 218 1.55 -6.69 21.80
CA VAL A 218 0.76 -7.87 21.39
C VAL A 218 1.26 -8.49 20.08
N ILE A 219 1.88 -7.70 19.20
CA ILE A 219 2.41 -8.20 17.92
C ILE A 219 3.33 -9.43 18.11
N PRO A 220 4.27 -9.45 19.08
CA PRO A 220 5.14 -10.61 19.30
C PRO A 220 4.41 -11.86 19.80
N GLU A 221 3.16 -11.76 20.25
CA GLU A 221 2.35 -12.90 20.71
C GLU A 221 1.80 -13.72 19.53
N VAL A 222 1.76 -13.15 18.32
CA VAL A 222 1.35 -13.85 17.10
C VAL A 222 2.59 -14.34 16.35
N ASN A 223 2.76 -15.67 16.27
CA ASN A 223 3.98 -16.31 15.74
C ASN A 223 4.37 -15.91 14.31
N THR A 224 3.40 -15.48 13.48
CA THR A 224 3.63 -15.08 12.09
C THR A 224 3.99 -13.60 11.94
N LEU A 225 3.84 -12.81 13.01
CA LEU A 225 4.21 -11.40 13.04
C LEU A 225 5.63 -11.20 13.65
N PRO A 226 6.23 -10.02 13.49
CA PRO A 226 7.59 -9.73 13.97
C PRO A 226 7.72 -9.85 15.49
N SER A 227 8.78 -10.53 15.92
CA SER A 227 9.18 -10.55 17.35
C SER A 227 9.76 -9.21 17.82
N GLU A 228 10.27 -8.39 16.89
CA GLU A 228 10.73 -7.03 17.12
C GLU A 228 9.89 -6.08 16.25
N PRO A 229 8.70 -5.66 16.73
CA PRO A 229 7.79 -4.81 15.96
C PRO A 229 8.29 -3.37 15.89
N CYS A 230 7.65 -2.59 15.03
CA CYS A 230 7.82 -1.14 15.03
C CYS A 230 7.31 -0.55 16.35
N ILE A 231 8.01 0.46 16.87
CA ILE A 231 7.64 1.17 18.11
C ILE A 231 7.02 2.55 17.86
N THR A 232 6.94 2.99 16.61
CA THR A 232 6.37 4.32 16.30
C THR A 232 4.85 4.24 16.36
N HIS A 233 4.27 5.04 17.24
CA HIS A 233 2.84 5.18 17.47
C HIS A 233 2.21 6.22 16.53
N THR A 234 0.93 6.04 16.21
CA THR A 234 0.06 7.04 15.57
C THR A 234 -1.25 7.15 16.34
N ASP A 235 -1.91 8.31 16.27
CA ASP A 235 -3.15 8.57 17.03
C ASP A 235 -4.29 7.63 16.64
N GLU A 236 -4.40 7.34 15.34
CA GLU A 236 -5.30 6.31 14.81
C GLU A 236 -4.49 5.24 14.07
N LEU A 237 -4.98 4.00 14.08
CA LEU A 237 -4.35 2.86 13.40
C LEU A 237 -5.40 2.07 12.61
N ILE A 238 -5.08 1.80 11.34
CA ILE A 238 -5.86 0.94 10.46
C ILE A 238 -5.03 -0.30 10.17
N LEU A 239 -5.57 -1.47 10.56
CA LEU A 239 -5.02 -2.77 10.20
C LEU A 239 -5.70 -3.28 8.94
N ALA A 240 -4.93 -3.83 8.01
CA ALA A 240 -5.44 -4.45 6.80
C ALA A 240 -4.56 -5.65 6.41
N SER A 241 -5.07 -6.57 5.60
CA SER A 241 -4.26 -7.68 5.06
C SER A 241 -3.21 -7.22 4.02
N VAL A 242 -3.44 -6.05 3.44
CA VAL A 242 -2.62 -5.32 2.47
C VAL A 242 -2.84 -3.84 2.76
N SER A 243 -1.80 -3.06 2.96
CA SER A 243 -1.89 -1.65 3.35
C SER A 243 -2.63 -0.77 2.34
N ASN A 244 -2.51 -1.07 1.04
CA ASN A 244 -3.35 -0.45 0.00
C ASN A 244 -4.84 -0.63 0.27
N TRP A 245 -5.26 -1.81 0.74
CA TRP A 245 -6.66 -2.07 1.08
C TRP A 245 -7.09 -1.28 2.30
N GLY A 246 -6.21 -1.13 3.30
CA GLY A 246 -6.43 -0.25 4.45
C GLY A 246 -6.67 1.21 4.02
N ALA A 247 -5.86 1.72 3.08
CA ALA A 247 -6.09 3.03 2.49
C ALA A 247 -7.44 3.12 1.77
N TYR A 248 -7.85 2.08 1.03
CA TYR A 248 -9.18 2.04 0.40
C TYR A 248 -10.30 1.98 1.44
N GLY A 249 -10.10 1.30 2.57
CA GLY A 249 -11.02 1.29 3.70
C GLY A 249 -11.22 2.69 4.29
N LEU A 250 -10.14 3.44 4.50
CA LEU A 250 -10.20 4.85 4.93
C LEU A 250 -10.96 5.70 3.91
N ILE A 251 -10.71 5.54 2.61
CA ILE A 251 -11.43 6.28 1.55
C ILE A 251 -12.92 5.92 1.54
N ALA A 252 -13.27 4.65 1.78
CA ALA A 252 -14.66 4.21 1.87
C ALA A 252 -15.36 4.83 3.09
N ALA A 253 -14.71 4.86 4.24
CA ALA A 253 -15.22 5.51 5.44
C ALA A 253 -15.39 7.02 5.23
N LEU A 254 -14.39 7.72 4.67
CA LEU A 254 -14.50 9.12 4.27
C LEU A 254 -15.69 9.35 3.33
N SER A 255 -15.89 8.45 2.36
CA SER A 255 -17.02 8.53 1.42
C SER A 255 -18.37 8.49 2.14
N ASN A 256 -18.48 7.62 3.15
CA ASN A 256 -19.66 7.49 3.98
C ASN A 256 -19.89 8.71 4.88
N GLU A 257 -18.84 9.28 5.47
CA GLU A 257 -18.95 10.47 6.32
C GLU A 257 -19.37 11.71 5.53
N VAL A 258 -18.73 11.96 4.39
CA VAL A 258 -18.99 13.19 3.60
C VAL A 258 -20.12 13.03 2.58
N LYS A 259 -20.73 11.85 2.49
CA LYS A 259 -21.74 11.50 1.48
C LYS A 259 -21.30 11.87 0.06
N GLN A 260 -20.07 11.50 -0.28
CA GLN A 260 -19.52 11.61 -1.64
C GLN A 260 -18.70 10.37 -2.01
N GLN A 261 -18.83 9.85 -3.24
CA GLN A 261 -18.02 8.71 -3.67
C GLN A 261 -16.57 9.13 -3.94
N LEU A 262 -15.62 8.62 -3.13
CA LEU A 262 -14.20 8.97 -3.23
C LEU A 262 -13.30 7.81 -3.69
N LEU A 263 -13.76 6.56 -3.59
CA LEU A 263 -13.01 5.38 -4.01
C LEU A 263 -12.53 5.48 -5.47
N PRO A 264 -11.32 4.98 -5.79
CA PRO A 264 -10.87 4.87 -7.17
C PRO A 264 -11.74 3.89 -7.95
N SER A 265 -11.80 4.05 -9.27
CA SER A 265 -12.41 3.04 -10.13
C SER A 265 -11.48 1.83 -10.24
N ILE A 266 -12.05 0.64 -10.45
CA ILE A 266 -11.29 -0.61 -10.68
C ILE A 266 -10.28 -0.44 -11.82
N LEU A 267 -10.70 0.20 -12.92
CA LEU A 267 -9.82 0.42 -14.07
C LEU A 267 -8.64 1.32 -13.70
N THR A 268 -8.89 2.42 -12.98
CA THR A 268 -7.86 3.35 -12.53
C THR A 268 -6.85 2.67 -11.61
N ASP A 269 -7.33 1.87 -10.66
CA ASP A 269 -6.48 1.14 -9.71
C ASP A 269 -5.56 0.14 -10.42
N ARG A 270 -6.13 -0.70 -11.30
CA ARG A 270 -5.35 -1.67 -12.07
C ARG A 270 -4.28 -1.01 -12.93
N GLN A 271 -4.64 0.04 -13.66
CA GLN A 271 -3.70 0.79 -14.49
C GLN A 271 -2.59 1.43 -13.65
N LEU A 272 -2.91 1.91 -12.45
CA LEU A 272 -1.93 2.47 -11.54
C LEU A 272 -0.92 1.40 -11.06
N ILE A 273 -1.40 0.25 -10.60
CA ILE A 273 -0.53 -0.87 -10.18
C ILE A 273 0.36 -1.32 -11.34
N GLU A 274 -0.21 -1.54 -12.53
CA GLU A 274 0.56 -1.89 -13.73
C GLU A 274 1.64 -0.84 -14.02
N SER A 275 1.28 0.43 -14.05
CA SER A 275 2.20 1.55 -14.35
C SER A 275 3.34 1.67 -13.33
N LEU A 276 3.05 1.45 -12.05
CA LEU A 276 4.06 1.43 -10.98
C LEU A 276 5.02 0.25 -11.13
N VAL A 277 4.52 -0.95 -11.45
CA VAL A 277 5.36 -2.12 -11.74
C VAL A 277 6.25 -1.87 -12.96
N HIS A 278 5.72 -1.30 -14.05
CA HIS A 278 6.51 -0.90 -15.22
C HIS A 278 7.58 0.15 -14.88
N SER A 279 7.33 0.96 -13.85
CA SER A 279 8.27 1.97 -13.36
C SER A 279 9.37 1.38 -12.47
N GLY A 280 9.24 0.12 -12.05
CA GLY A 280 10.27 -0.63 -11.30
C GLY A 280 9.85 -1.10 -9.92
N LEU A 281 8.58 -0.93 -9.49
CA LEU A 281 8.10 -1.52 -8.24
C LEU A 281 7.95 -3.04 -8.39
N VAL A 282 8.13 -3.74 -7.28
CA VAL A 282 8.06 -5.20 -7.21
C VAL A 282 7.01 -5.68 -6.22
N ASP A 283 6.51 -6.89 -6.40
CA ASP A 283 5.65 -7.53 -5.41
C ASP A 283 6.44 -7.85 -4.12
N GLY A 284 5.92 -7.42 -2.97
CA GLY A 284 6.59 -7.54 -1.66
C GLY A 284 6.89 -8.99 -1.23
N THR A 285 6.04 -9.92 -1.64
CA THR A 285 6.19 -11.35 -1.31
C THR A 285 7.26 -12.04 -2.15
N THR A 286 7.30 -11.76 -3.45
CA THR A 286 8.16 -12.47 -4.41
C THR A 286 9.43 -11.69 -4.79
N GLY A 287 9.45 -10.37 -4.60
CA GLY A 287 10.50 -9.48 -5.09
C GLY A 287 10.54 -9.37 -6.63
N GLN A 288 9.47 -9.77 -7.33
CA GLN A 288 9.41 -9.75 -8.79
C GLN A 288 8.53 -8.60 -9.30
N GLY A 289 8.92 -8.01 -10.43
CA GLY A 289 8.10 -7.04 -11.17
C GLY A 289 6.91 -7.73 -11.85
N THR A 290 5.92 -8.11 -11.06
CA THR A 290 4.67 -8.75 -11.51
C THR A 290 3.49 -7.90 -11.07
N TYR A 291 2.36 -7.99 -11.78
CA TYR A 291 1.16 -7.21 -11.48
C TYR A 291 0.41 -7.79 -10.27
N LYS A 292 1.07 -7.69 -9.13
CA LYS A 292 0.63 -8.19 -7.84
C LYS A 292 0.98 -7.19 -6.73
N VAL A 293 0.21 -7.30 -5.67
CA VAL A 293 0.45 -6.65 -4.39
C VAL A 293 0.34 -7.76 -3.34
N ASP A 294 1.41 -8.03 -2.60
CA ASP A 294 1.49 -9.13 -1.62
C ASP A 294 1.00 -10.50 -2.09
N GLY A 295 1.40 -10.83 -3.31
CA GLY A 295 1.06 -12.06 -3.98
C GLY A 295 -0.38 -12.11 -4.49
N PHE A 296 -1.22 -11.11 -4.20
CA PHE A 296 -2.58 -10.97 -4.72
C PHE A 296 -2.56 -10.37 -6.12
N THR A 297 -3.37 -10.93 -7.01
CA THR A 297 -3.47 -10.49 -8.40
C THR A 297 -4.21 -9.16 -8.53
N LEU A 298 -4.14 -8.53 -9.69
CA LEU A 298 -5.00 -7.37 -10.00
C LEU A 298 -6.50 -7.69 -9.84
N GLU A 299 -6.91 -8.93 -10.14
CA GLU A 299 -8.31 -9.34 -9.97
C GLU A 299 -8.69 -9.39 -8.50
N ASP A 300 -7.82 -9.97 -7.66
CA ASP A 300 -8.01 -10.01 -6.21
C ASP A 300 -8.18 -8.58 -5.65
N ASN A 301 -7.24 -7.67 -5.97
CA ASN A 301 -7.33 -6.27 -5.57
C ASN A 301 -8.63 -5.59 -6.06
N SER A 302 -9.10 -5.93 -7.26
CA SER A 302 -10.36 -5.40 -7.82
C SER A 302 -11.58 -5.85 -7.00
N GLN A 303 -11.58 -7.08 -6.49
CA GLN A 303 -12.70 -7.60 -5.69
C GLN A 303 -12.82 -6.89 -4.34
N ILE A 304 -11.72 -6.45 -3.74
CA ILE A 304 -11.73 -5.61 -2.53
C ILE A 304 -12.42 -4.28 -2.81
N LEU A 305 -12.03 -3.57 -3.88
CA LEU A 305 -12.68 -2.31 -4.26
C LEU A 305 -14.17 -2.50 -4.57
N ILE A 306 -14.56 -3.61 -5.21
CA ILE A 306 -15.97 -3.93 -5.46
C ILE A 306 -16.74 -4.10 -4.15
N ALA A 307 -16.16 -4.81 -3.17
CA ALA A 307 -16.77 -5.04 -1.87
C ALA A 307 -16.92 -3.73 -1.09
N LEU A 308 -15.86 -2.92 -1.01
CA LEU A 308 -15.91 -1.59 -0.38
C LEU A 308 -16.94 -0.68 -1.06
N ALA A 309 -16.99 -0.66 -2.39
CA ALA A 309 -17.96 0.16 -3.11
C ALA A 309 -19.41 -0.25 -2.84
N LYS A 310 -19.70 -1.52 -2.50
CA LYS A 310 -21.07 -1.93 -2.09
C LYS A 310 -21.45 -1.31 -0.74
N LEU A 311 -20.48 -1.15 0.16
CA LEU A 311 -20.66 -0.54 1.48
C LEU A 311 -20.80 0.98 1.42
N THR A 312 -20.38 1.62 0.33
CA THR A 312 -20.56 3.07 0.11
C THR A 312 -21.73 3.43 -0.80
N ARG A 313 -22.47 2.47 -1.38
CA ARG A 313 -23.55 2.76 -2.36
C ARG A 313 -24.71 3.61 -1.84
N ASN A 314 -24.89 3.71 -0.52
CA ASN A 314 -25.91 4.57 0.08
C ASN A 314 -25.53 6.07 0.07
N VAL A 315 -24.38 6.42 -0.52
CA VAL A 315 -23.85 7.78 -0.64
C VAL A 315 -24.49 8.59 -1.80
N GLN A 316 -25.46 8.01 -2.53
CA GLN A 316 -26.20 8.70 -3.60
C GLN A 316 -27.73 8.42 -3.57
N ALA A 317 -28.35 8.45 -2.39
CA ALA A 317 -29.82 8.54 -2.26
C ALA A 317 -30.23 9.91 -1.72
#